data_AF-A0A7W0C7F3-F1
#
_entry.id   AF-A0A7W0C7F3-F1
#
_cell.length_a   1.000
_cell.length_b   1.000
_cell.length_c   1.000
_cell.angle_alpha   90.00
_cell.angle_beta   90.00
_cell.angle_gamma   90.00
#
_symmetry.space_group_name_H-M   'P 1'
#
loop_
_entity.id
_entity.type
_entity.pdbx_description
1 polymer ?
#
loop_
_entity_poly.entity_id
_entity_poly.type
_entity_poly.pdbx_seq_one_letter_code
_entity_poly.pdbx_strand_id
1 'polypeptide(L)'
;MRTIKWLGVLSLLGGLVLVGFQGIASIMDEGQTFYNHTLASVFGHDAFAWIESFPVAFLRSYLDSLVTAPLYIVLLCAGGLLLVIHGLFAKS
;
A
#
# COMPACT_ATOMS: atom_id res chain seq x y z
N MET A 1 7.39 -11.81 18.11
CA MET A 1 6.69 -12.66 17.10
C MET A 1 5.16 -12.51 17.10
N ARG A 2 4.46 -12.31 18.23
CA ARG A 2 2.98 -12.14 18.23
C ARG A 2 2.51 -10.85 17.53
N THR A 3 3.25 -9.76 17.66
CA THR A 3 2.92 -8.43 17.14
C THR A 3 2.97 -8.33 15.61
N ILE A 4 3.89 -9.05 14.96
CA ILE A 4 4.04 -9.06 13.49
C ILE A 4 2.81 -9.68 12.81
N LYS A 5 2.23 -10.73 13.40
CA LYS A 5 0.96 -11.33 12.93
C LYS A 5 -0.18 -10.30 12.93
N TRP A 6 -0.34 -9.59 14.04
CA TRP A 6 -1.40 -8.59 14.19
C TRP A 6 -1.22 -7.41 13.24
N LEU A 7 0.02 -6.96 13.02
CA LEU A 7 0.36 -5.93 12.04
C LEU A 7 0.02 -6.37 10.61
N GLY A 8 0.35 -7.60 10.22
CA GLY A 8 0.02 -8.15 8.91
C GLY A 8 -1.49 -8.26 8.68
N VAL A 9 -2.23 -8.75 9.69
CA VAL A 9 -3.71 -8.84 9.64
C VAL A 9 -4.35 -7.45 9.58
N LEU A 10 -3.89 -6.49 10.39
CA LEU A 10 -4.39 -5.11 10.36
C LEU A 10 -4.13 -4.44 9.01
N SER A 11 -2.95 -4.64 8.42
CA SER A 11 -2.63 -4.13 7.08
C SER A 11 -3.55 -4.71 6.00
N LEU A 12 -3.85 -6.01 6.07
CA LEU A 12 -4.77 -6.68 5.15
C LEU A 12 -6.21 -6.20 5.32
N LEU A 13 -6.68 -6.06 6.56
CA LEU A 13 -7.99 -5.51 6.87
C LEU A 13 -8.12 -4.06 6.37
N GLY A 14 -7.10 -3.24 6.60
CA GLY A 14 -7.07 -1.86 6.10
C GLY A 14 -7.11 -1.79 4.57
N GLY A 15 -6.33 -2.64 3.89
CA GLY A 15 -6.36 -2.77 2.43
C GLY A 15 -7.74 -3.19 1.92
N LEU A 16 -8.35 -4.20 2.54
CA LEU A 16 -9.68 -4.71 2.17
C LEU A 16 -10.78 -3.65 2.36
N VAL A 17 -10.75 -2.91 3.47
CA VAL A 17 -11.71 -1.84 3.76
C VAL A 17 -11.58 -0.71 2.72
N LEU A 18 -10.36 -0.34 2.34
CA LEU A 18 -10.13 0.66 1.30
C LEU A 18 -10.64 0.21 -0.07
N VAL A 19 -10.42 -1.05 -0.46
CA VAL A 19 -11.01 -1.62 -1.69
C VAL A 19 -12.52 -1.60 -1.62
N GLY A 20 -13.10 -2.02 -0.49
CA GLY A 20 -14.56 -2.03 -0.29
C GLY A 20 -15.16 -0.62 -0.38
N PHE A 21 -14.51 0.36 0.24
CA PHE A 21 -14.92 1.76 0.19
C PHE A 21 -14.82 2.34 -1.23
N GLN A 22 -13.72 2.07 -1.96
CA GLN A 22 -13.58 2.48 -3.36
C GLN A 22 -14.61 1.80 -4.26
N GLY A 23 -14.92 0.52 -4.01
CA GLY A 23 -15.96 -0.21 -4.74
C GLY A 23 -17.35 0.41 -4.54
N ILE A 24 -17.71 0.75 -3.31
CA ILE A 24 -18.99 1.43 -3.01
C ILE A 24 -18.99 2.84 -3.63
N ALA A 25 -17.90 3.60 -3.51
CA ALA A 25 -17.77 4.92 -4.11
C ALA A 25 -17.92 4.86 -5.65
N SER A 26 -17.36 3.85 -6.30
CA SER A 26 -17.45 3.68 -7.76
C SER A 26 -18.85 3.36 -8.27
N ILE A 27 -19.72 2.82 -7.41
CA ILE A 27 -21.13 2.54 -7.73
C ILE A 27 -21.98 3.80 -7.45
N MET A 28 -21.58 4.61 -6.48
CA MET A 28 -22.30 5.81 -6.07
C MET A 28 -22.04 7.00 -7.01
N ASP A 29 -20.89 7.02 -7.67
CA ASP A 29 -20.56 7.99 -8.71
C ASP A 29 -20.94 7.40 -10.08
N GLU A 30 -21.97 7.93 -10.74
CA GLU A 30 -22.42 7.49 -12.08
C GLU A 30 -21.43 7.80 -13.22
N GLY A 31 -20.15 8.04 -12.90
CA GLY A 31 -19.12 8.54 -13.82
C GLY A 31 -17.70 8.07 -13.49
N GLN A 32 -17.40 6.81 -13.82
CA GLN A 32 -16.14 6.35 -14.42
C GLN A 32 -14.80 6.89 -13.88
N THR A 33 -14.67 7.15 -12.59
CA THR A 33 -13.35 7.47 -12.03
C THR A 33 -13.18 6.81 -10.68
N PHE A 34 -12.58 5.61 -10.69
CA PHE A 34 -11.99 5.05 -9.47
C PHE A 34 -11.01 6.10 -8.93
N TYR A 35 -11.39 6.78 -7.84
CA TYR A 35 -10.51 7.69 -7.14
C TYR A 35 -9.40 6.88 -6.47
N ASN A 36 -8.32 6.70 -7.22
CA ASN A 36 -7.12 6.02 -6.76
C ASN A 36 -6.39 6.94 -5.79
N HIS A 37 -6.72 6.83 -4.51
CA HIS A 37 -5.89 7.42 -3.47
C HIS A 37 -4.51 6.75 -3.51
N THR A 38 -3.49 7.51 -3.89
CA THR A 38 -2.08 7.11 -3.89
C THR A 38 -1.41 7.55 -2.59
N LEU A 39 -0.26 6.98 -2.20
CA LEU A 39 0.47 7.46 -1.02
C LEU A 39 0.86 8.94 -1.18
N ALA A 40 1.28 9.34 -2.38
CA ALA A 40 1.56 10.74 -2.71
C ALA A 40 0.36 11.66 -2.49
N SER A 41 -0.86 11.21 -2.80
CA SER A 41 -2.07 12.01 -2.61
C SER A 41 -2.47 12.17 -1.14
N VAL A 42 -2.10 11.21 -0.28
CA VAL A 42 -2.48 11.19 1.14
C VAL A 42 -1.45 11.92 2.01
N PHE A 43 -0.16 11.70 1.74
CA PHE A 43 0.94 12.28 2.53
C PHE A 43 1.54 13.55 1.91
N GLY A 44 1.15 13.91 0.68
CA GLY A 44 1.73 15.01 -0.08
C GLY A 44 3.02 14.60 -0.80
N HIS A 45 3.27 15.20 -1.97
CA HIS A 45 4.48 14.90 -2.76
C HIS A 45 5.78 15.23 -2.01
N ASP A 46 5.77 16.28 -1.16
CA ASP A 46 6.94 16.71 -0.40
C ASP A 46 7.44 15.66 0.59
N ALA A 47 6.54 14.81 1.12
CA ALA A 47 6.90 13.69 2.00
C ALA A 47 7.77 12.64 1.30
N PHE A 48 7.84 12.66 -0.03
CA PHE A 48 8.57 11.70 -0.86
C PHE A 48 9.73 12.34 -1.65
N ALA A 49 10.01 13.63 -1.44
CA ALA A 49 11.14 14.33 -2.08
C ALA A 49 12.51 13.67 -1.80
N TRP A 50 12.62 12.94 -0.68
CA TRP A 50 13.83 12.17 -0.34
C TRP A 50 14.12 11.05 -1.33
N ILE A 51 13.14 10.55 -2.10
CA ILE A 51 13.34 9.52 -3.13
C ILE A 51 14.29 10.04 -4.23
N GLU A 52 14.29 11.36 -4.47
CA GLU A 52 15.17 11.98 -5.45
C GLU A 52 16.64 11.97 -5.05
N SER A 53 16.93 11.83 -3.75
CA SER A 53 18.29 11.77 -3.21
C SER A 53 18.98 10.41 -3.42
N PHE A 54 18.26 9.40 -3.90
CA PHE A 54 18.84 8.08 -4.14
C PHE A 54 19.70 8.06 -5.42
N PRO A 55 20.99 7.65 -5.34
CA PRO A 55 21.89 7.64 -6.49
C PRO A 55 21.59 6.52 -7.50
N VAL A 56 20.78 5.54 -7.10
CA VAL A 56 20.47 4.36 -7.93
C VAL A 56 19.15 4.59 -8.67
N ALA A 57 19.23 4.83 -9.99
CA ALA A 57 18.08 5.11 -10.85
C ALA A 57 16.99 4.02 -10.78
N PHE A 58 17.40 2.75 -10.69
CA PHE A 58 16.48 1.63 -10.54
C PHE A 58 15.66 1.72 -9.23
N LEU A 59 16.33 2.01 -8.11
CA LEU A 59 15.67 2.10 -6.81
C LEU A 59 14.73 3.29 -6.74
N ARG A 60 15.14 4.42 -7.35
CA ARG A 60 14.32 5.63 -7.49
C ARG A 60 13.03 5.34 -8.27
N SER A 61 13.13 4.69 -9.43
CA SER A 61 11.96 4.33 -10.25
C SER A 61 11.01 3.37 -9.54
N TYR A 62 11.55 2.42 -8.76
CA TYR A 62 10.75 1.49 -7.97
C TYR A 62 10.01 2.17 -6.83
N LEU A 63 10.70 3.03 -6.07
CA LEU A 63 10.10 3.79 -4.96
C LEU A 63 9.05 4.76 -5.46
N ASP A 64 9.31 5.45 -6.57
CA ASP A 64 8.36 6.37 -7.19
C ASP A 64 7.09 5.65 -7.67
N SER A 65 7.26 4.49 -8.32
CA SER A 65 6.14 3.61 -8.70
C SER A 65 5.36 3.09 -7.49
N LEU A 66 6.03 2.82 -6.37
CA LEU A 66 5.38 2.36 -5.13
C LEU A 66 4.53 3.45 -4.48
N VAL A 67 5.01 4.70 -4.49
CA VAL A 67 4.34 5.84 -3.86
C VAL A 67 3.17 6.36 -4.70
N THR A 68 3.29 6.26 -6.02
CA THR A 68 2.21 6.59 -6.96
C THR A 68 1.23 5.44 -7.16
N ALA A 69 1.52 4.24 -6.66
CA ALA A 69 0.57 3.13 -6.68
C ALA A 69 -0.65 3.41 -5.79
N PRO A 70 -1.82 2.83 -6.11
CA PRO A 70 -2.99 2.88 -5.25
C PRO A 70 -2.69 2.32 -3.86
N LEU A 71 -3.09 3.06 -2.83
CA LEU A 71 -2.79 2.75 -1.43
C LEU A 71 -3.23 1.34 -1.03
N TYR A 72 -4.37 0.88 -1.57
CA TYR A 72 -4.90 -0.45 -1.29
C TYR A 72 -3.97 -1.57 -1.77
N ILE A 73 -3.29 -1.41 -2.92
CA ILE A 73 -2.32 -2.38 -3.43
C ILE A 73 -1.13 -2.45 -2.48
N VAL A 74 -0.63 -1.29 -2.05
CA VAL A 74 0.51 -1.20 -1.14
C VAL A 74 0.18 -1.87 0.20
N LEU A 75 -1.01 -1.63 0.76
CA LEU A 75 -1.44 -2.25 2.01
C LEU A 75 -1.66 -3.77 1.90
N LEU A 76 -2.25 -4.24 0.79
CA LEU A 76 -2.45 -5.68 0.55
C LEU A 76 -1.12 -6.40 0.33
N CYS A 77 -0.21 -5.82 -0.47
CA CYS A 77 1.13 -6.38 -0.69
C CYS A 77 1.95 -6.38 0.60
N ALA A 78 1.95 -5.29 1.36
CA ALA A 78 2.65 -5.21 2.65
C ALA A 78 2.09 -6.23 3.65
N GLY A 79 0.77 -6.30 3.80
CA GLY A 79 0.10 -7.25 4.68
C GLY A 79 0.35 -8.71 4.27
N GLY A 80 0.30 -9.01 2.98
CA GLY A 80 0.64 -10.32 2.42
C GLY A 80 2.09 -10.71 2.70
N LEU A 81 3.06 -9.83 2.42
CA LEU A 81 4.47 -10.07 2.71
C LEU A 81 4.72 -10.29 4.20
N LEU A 82 4.11 -9.47 5.07
CA LEU A 82 4.20 -9.63 6.53
C LEU A 82 3.67 -10.99 6.99
N LEU A 83 2.55 -11.46 6.44
CA LEU A 83 2.00 -12.78 6.75
C LEU A 83 2.85 -13.93 6.20
N VAL A 84 3.40 -13.80 5.00
CA VAL A 84 4.28 -14.82 4.40
C VAL A 84 5.58 -14.95 5.19
N ILE A 85 6.24 -13.82 5.50
CA ILE A 85 7.44 -13.79 6.34
C ILE A 85 7.13 -14.40 7.70
N HIS A 86 6.00 -14.02 8.31
CA HIS A 86 5.60 -14.61 9.58
C HIS A 86 5.36 -16.12 9.44
N GLY A 87 4.66 -16.59 8.40
CA GLY A 87 4.39 -18.00 8.18
C GLY A 87 5.65 -18.83 7.96
N LEU A 88 6.64 -18.30 7.24
CA LEU A 88 7.93 -18.93 6.99
C LEU A 88 8.80 -18.95 8.25
N PHE A 89 8.88 -17.83 8.99
CA PHE A 89 9.69 -17.73 10.21
C PHE A 89 9.01 -18.30 11.47
N ALA A 90 7.69 -18.54 11.45
CA ALA A 90 6.99 -19.21 12.56
C ALA A 90 7.07 -20.74 12.48
N LYS A 91 7.54 -21.28 11.35
CA LYS A 91 7.71 -22.71 11.14
C LYS A 91 9.16 -23.18 11.37
N SER A 92 10.11 -22.26 11.54
CA SER A 92 11.49 -22.56 11.96
C SER A 92 11.70 -22.28 13.44
#